data_AF-A0A7W9WZ93-F1
#
_entry.id   AF-A0A7W9WZ93-F1
#
_cell.length_a   1.000
_cell.length_b   1.000
_cell.length_c   1.000
_cell.angle_alpha   90.00
_cell.angle_beta   90.00
_cell.angle_gamma   90.00
#
_symmetry.space_group_name_H-M   'P 1'
#
loop_
_entity.id
_entity.type
_entity.pdbx_description
1 polymer ?
#
loop_
_entity_poly.entity_id
_entity_poly.type
_entity_poly.pdbx_seq_one_letter_code
_entity_poly.pdbx_strand_id
1 'polypeptide(L)'
;MTPAHLVASIGWTLVEFIWQGALIGCAVALAMSLLRNARAEHRYAVACTGLLLCLLWPAAELAARLAGTQHLAAQPMATFASGLIASPLDDSWRAVFERSLGWIVGTWGVCAVVLALRMIAGLLWLHRAAALEPGDPAWQVRLDRMAQAAGIARLVRLRIVADLASPVTFGWWRPVVLVPASLVSGMPSHLLEALLAHELAHIRRHDYLVNLLQNVVEALLFYHPAIWWISGRIRVERELVADTIAARQLGEPRRLALALSELERLQFSTQHLAQAANGGNLMQRIKQLVRPDTQALNWKAALPVLGLALAALAGCTSTAPVNPFAAMPDNDTTSPIAKFNSCARPVYPADALAANIQGTVTLGMLVKADGKVREAVVRQTSGNGSLDETARAALAKCSFQPGTVNGAAKEQWTEVKYVWTTS
;
A
#
# COMPACT_ATOMS: atom_id res chain seq x y z
N MET A 1 -20.98 8.47 -13.00
CA MET A 1 -19.66 8.75 -12.41
C MET A 1 -18.92 9.68 -13.36
N THR A 2 -18.50 10.87 -12.92
CA THR A 2 -17.83 11.84 -13.81
C THR A 2 -16.36 11.43 -14.03
N PRO A 3 -15.75 11.70 -15.20
CA PRO A 3 -14.32 11.46 -15.42
C PRO A 3 -13.43 12.15 -14.38
N ALA A 4 -13.81 13.36 -13.96
CA ALA A 4 -13.12 14.10 -12.90
C ALA A 4 -13.12 13.36 -11.55
N HIS A 5 -14.25 12.77 -11.16
CA HIS A 5 -14.35 11.98 -9.92
C HIS A 5 -13.47 10.73 -9.95
N LEU A 6 -13.42 10.04 -11.10
CA LEU A 6 -12.57 8.87 -11.29
C LEU A 6 -11.08 9.24 -11.17
N VAL A 7 -10.66 10.29 -11.87
CA VAL A 7 -9.28 10.78 -11.84
C VAL A 7 -8.90 11.19 -10.41
N ALA A 8 -9.74 11.97 -9.73
CA ALA A 8 -9.51 12.37 -8.34
C ALA A 8 -9.39 11.17 -7.40
N SER A 9 -10.28 10.17 -7.54
CA SER A 9 -10.25 8.97 -6.70
C SER A 9 -8.96 8.17 -6.87
N ILE A 10 -8.55 7.93 -8.12
CA ILE A 10 -7.30 7.20 -8.42
C ILE A 10 -6.09 7.99 -7.92
N GLY A 11 -6.01 9.29 -8.21
CA GLY A 11 -4.85 10.09 -7.84
C GLY A 11 -4.65 10.16 -6.33
N TRP A 12 -5.71 10.36 -5.55
CA TRP A 12 -5.61 10.35 -4.08
C TRP A 12 -5.23 8.97 -3.53
N THR A 13 -5.77 7.87 -4.07
CA THR A 13 -5.35 6.52 -3.65
C THR A 13 -3.87 6.26 -3.91
N LEU A 14 -3.32 6.71 -5.06
CA LEU A 14 -1.89 6.54 -5.37
C LEU A 14 -0.99 7.30 -4.38
N VAL A 15 -1.44 8.46 -3.92
CA VAL A 15 -0.70 9.32 -2.98
C VAL A 15 -0.78 8.76 -1.57
N GLU A 16 -1.96 8.33 -1.13
CA GLU A 16 -2.13 7.70 0.17
C GLU A 16 -1.35 6.38 0.26
N PHE A 17 -1.19 5.68 -0.87
CA PHE A 17 -0.37 4.47 -0.89
C PHE A 17 1.12 4.73 -0.57
N ILE A 18 1.64 5.96 -0.68
CA ILE A 18 3.04 6.26 -0.36
C ILE A 18 3.36 5.90 1.10
N TRP A 19 2.52 6.34 2.04
CA TRP A 19 2.76 6.04 3.45
C TRP A 19 2.28 4.63 3.83
N GLN A 20 1.19 4.15 3.22
CA GLN A 20 0.67 2.80 3.45
C GLN A 20 1.69 1.73 3.01
N GLY A 21 2.26 1.88 1.81
CA GLY A 21 3.28 1.01 1.26
C GLY A 21 4.57 1.04 2.09
N ALA A 22 4.96 2.21 2.62
CA ALA A 22 6.09 2.33 3.55
C ALA A 22 5.81 1.58 4.86
N LEU A 23 4.62 1.74 5.45
CA LEU A 23 4.22 1.05 6.68
C LEU A 23 4.21 -0.48 6.47
N ILE A 24 3.62 -0.96 5.38
CA ILE A 24 3.62 -2.39 5.03
C ILE A 24 5.05 -2.88 4.83
N GLY A 25 5.89 -2.12 4.11
CA GLY A 25 7.31 -2.42 3.92
C GLY A 25 8.07 -2.58 5.23
N CYS A 26 7.89 -1.66 6.17
CA CYS A 26 8.50 -1.73 7.50
C CYS A 26 7.98 -2.92 8.32
N ALA A 27 6.68 -3.19 8.29
CA ALA A 27 6.10 -4.34 8.98
C ALA A 27 6.67 -5.66 8.44
N VAL A 28 6.77 -5.80 7.11
CA VAL A 28 7.39 -6.96 6.47
C VAL A 28 8.88 -7.07 6.83
N ALA A 29 9.63 -5.97 6.84
CA ALA A 29 11.03 -5.95 7.23
C ALA A 29 11.24 -6.38 8.69
N LEU A 30 10.40 -5.90 9.61
CA LEU A 30 10.41 -6.30 11.00
C LEU A 30 10.10 -7.80 11.14
N ALA A 31 9.02 -8.27 10.50
CA ALA A 31 8.64 -9.68 10.52
C ALA A 31 9.76 -10.59 9.95
N MET A 32 10.43 -10.16 8.87
CA MET A 32 11.57 -10.87 8.29
C MET A 32 12.77 -10.93 9.24
N SER A 33 13.04 -9.86 10.01
CA SER A 33 14.11 -9.82 11.01
C SER A 33 13.83 -10.77 12.18
N LEU A 34 12.57 -10.84 12.63
CA LEU A 34 12.10 -11.76 13.66
C LEU A 34 12.16 -13.22 13.19
N LEU A 35 11.80 -13.46 11.93
CA LEU A 35 11.78 -14.78 11.29
C LEU A 35 13.11 -15.16 10.61
N ARG A 36 14.22 -14.46 10.87
CA ARG A 36 15.48 -14.70 10.15
C ARG A 36 15.98 -16.16 10.22
N ASN A 37 15.74 -16.84 11.34
CA ASN A 37 16.13 -18.24 11.56
C ASN A 37 14.97 -19.22 11.32
N ALA A 38 13.79 -18.73 10.94
CA ALA A 38 12.69 -19.57 10.52
C ALA A 38 12.99 -20.20 9.15
N ARG A 39 12.23 -21.24 8.80
CA ARG A 39 12.31 -21.85 7.47
C ARG A 39 11.96 -20.82 6.38
N ALA A 40 12.61 -20.90 5.23
CA ALA A 40 12.37 -20.03 4.08
C ALA A 40 10.88 -19.98 3.67
N GLU A 41 10.13 -21.06 3.88
CA GLU A 41 8.68 -21.14 3.66
C GLU A 41 7.90 -20.06 4.42
N HIS A 42 8.24 -19.80 5.69
CA HIS A 42 7.55 -18.79 6.53
C HIS A 42 7.91 -17.38 6.09
N ARG A 43 9.20 -17.13 5.79
CA ARG A 43 9.67 -15.84 5.28
C ARG A 43 9.04 -15.51 3.93
N TYR A 44 8.93 -16.51 3.05
CA TYR A 44 8.21 -16.40 1.79
C TYR A 44 6.74 -16.07 2.00
N ALA A 45 6.05 -16.77 2.91
CA ALA A 45 4.64 -16.51 3.21
C ALA A 45 4.42 -15.08 3.72
N VAL A 46 5.25 -14.60 4.65
CA VAL A 46 5.18 -13.21 5.15
C VAL A 46 5.34 -12.19 4.03
N ALA A 47 6.33 -12.39 3.15
CA ALA A 47 6.54 -11.49 2.02
C ALA A 47 5.37 -11.51 1.03
N CYS A 48 4.80 -12.68 0.74
CA CYS A 48 3.61 -12.82 -0.10
C CYS A 48 2.38 -12.12 0.51
N THR A 49 2.16 -12.27 1.82
CA THR A 49 1.09 -11.57 2.54
C THR A 49 1.28 -10.06 2.46
N GLY A 50 2.51 -9.57 2.65
CA GLY A 50 2.84 -8.15 2.50
C GLY A 50 2.51 -7.63 1.09
N LEU A 51 2.88 -8.38 0.05
CA LEU A 51 2.56 -8.02 -1.33
C LEU A 51 1.05 -8.02 -1.62
N LEU A 52 0.30 -8.98 -1.08
CA LEU A 52 -1.16 -9.01 -1.18
C LEU A 52 -1.79 -7.80 -0.49
N LEU A 53 -1.30 -7.42 0.69
CA LEU A 53 -1.77 -6.22 1.39
C LEU A 53 -1.50 -4.95 0.59
N CYS A 54 -0.33 -4.85 -0.06
CA CYS A 54 -0.01 -3.74 -0.96
C CYS A 54 -0.98 -3.61 -2.14
N LEU A 55 -1.65 -4.70 -2.55
CA LEU A 55 -2.67 -4.66 -3.59
C LEU A 55 -4.07 -4.40 -3.03
N LEU A 56 -4.44 -5.12 -1.96
CA LEU A 56 -5.80 -5.12 -1.43
C LEU A 56 -6.16 -3.84 -0.68
N TRP A 57 -5.22 -3.24 0.04
CA TRP A 57 -5.46 -2.01 0.79
C TRP A 57 -5.84 -0.83 -0.13
N PRO A 58 -5.02 -0.42 -1.11
CA PRO A 58 -5.40 0.68 -2.00
C PRO A 58 -6.61 0.32 -2.88
N ALA A 59 -6.81 -0.95 -3.23
CA ALA A 59 -8.00 -1.37 -3.99
C ALA A 59 -9.30 -1.19 -3.18
N ALA A 60 -9.29 -1.54 -1.89
CA ALA A 60 -10.43 -1.34 -1.00
C ALA A 60 -10.73 0.15 -0.80
N GLU A 61 -9.69 0.97 -0.63
CA GLU A 61 -9.83 2.42 -0.49
C GLU A 61 -10.39 3.06 -1.76
N LEU A 62 -9.87 2.68 -2.94
CA LEU A 62 -10.39 3.14 -4.21
C LEU A 62 -11.86 2.74 -4.38
N ALA A 63 -12.22 1.49 -4.06
CA ALA A 63 -13.60 1.02 -4.15
C ALA A 63 -14.54 1.84 -3.25
N ALA A 64 -14.12 2.17 -2.03
CA ALA A 64 -14.88 3.01 -1.11
C ALA A 64 -15.01 4.46 -1.61
N ARG A 65 -13.94 5.05 -2.17
CA ARG A 65 -13.99 6.38 -2.81
C ARG A 65 -14.98 6.41 -3.96
N LEU A 66 -14.97 5.39 -4.81
CA LEU A 66 -15.88 5.27 -5.95
C LEU A 66 -17.34 5.04 -5.52
N ALA A 67 -17.56 4.35 -4.40
CA ALA A 67 -18.88 4.14 -3.82
C ALA A 67 -19.47 5.40 -3.15
N GLY A 68 -18.70 6.49 -3.03
CA GLY A 68 -19.14 7.71 -2.34
C GLY A 68 -19.27 7.53 -0.84
N THR A 69 -18.82 6.39 -0.28
CA THR A 69 -18.69 6.21 1.16
C THR A 69 -17.53 7.06 1.62
N GLN A 70 -17.81 8.22 2.25
CA GLN A 70 -16.79 8.95 2.99
C GLN A 70 -16.18 7.99 4.02
N HIS A 71 -14.91 7.66 3.85
CA HIS A 71 -14.22 6.86 4.85
C HIS A 71 -14.24 7.59 6.19
N LEU A 72 -14.94 7.01 7.16
CA LEU A 72 -14.75 7.22 8.60
C LEU A 72 -13.31 6.88 9.08
N ALA A 73 -12.40 6.50 8.17
CA ALA A 73 -11.08 5.95 8.49
C ALA A 73 -9.88 6.66 7.83
N ALA A 74 -10.06 7.76 7.09
CA ALA A 74 -8.94 8.42 6.39
C ALA A 74 -8.80 9.90 6.80
N GLN A 75 -8.40 10.12 8.05
CA GLN A 75 -7.75 11.36 8.48
C GLN A 75 -6.25 11.26 8.83
N PRO A 76 -5.50 10.15 8.67
CA PRO A 76 -4.07 10.17 9.02
C PRO A 76 -3.23 11.17 8.22
N MET A 77 -3.55 11.41 6.94
CA MET A 77 -2.68 12.21 6.07
C MET A 77 -2.85 13.72 6.30
N ALA A 78 -4.09 14.17 6.60
CA ALA A 78 -4.34 15.56 6.94
C ALA A 78 -3.63 15.95 8.24
N THR A 79 -3.54 15.04 9.22
CA THR A 79 -2.90 15.33 10.51
C THR A 79 -1.39 15.06 10.53
N PHE A 80 -0.86 14.12 9.73
CA PHE A 80 0.59 13.94 9.58
C PHE A 80 1.26 15.12 8.86
N ALA A 81 0.64 15.65 7.79
CA ALA A 81 1.16 16.83 7.09
C ALA A 81 1.05 18.09 7.96
N SER A 82 -0.10 18.31 8.60
CA SER A 82 -0.32 19.49 9.45
C SER A 82 0.51 19.48 10.75
N GLY A 83 0.99 18.32 11.23
CA GLY A 83 1.83 18.22 12.43
C GLY A 83 3.32 18.48 12.19
N LEU A 84 3.84 18.19 10.99
CA LEU A 84 5.24 18.41 10.62
C LEU A 84 5.48 19.74 9.91
N ILE A 85 4.47 20.30 9.25
CA ILE A 85 4.55 21.53 8.45
C ILE A 85 3.27 22.35 8.67
N ALA A 86 3.05 22.83 9.90
CA ALA A 86 2.01 23.83 10.15
C ALA A 86 2.45 25.18 9.53
N SER A 87 2.21 25.37 8.24
CA SER A 87 2.46 26.64 7.56
C SER A 87 1.35 26.97 6.55
N PRO A 88 1.10 28.26 6.23
CA PRO A 88 0.08 28.70 5.26
C PRO A 88 0.30 28.20 3.82
N LEU A 89 1.34 27.42 3.58
CA LEU A 89 1.66 26.81 2.30
C LEU A 89 0.70 25.64 1.96
N ASP A 90 -0.03 25.08 2.93
CA ASP A 90 -0.86 23.88 2.75
C ASP A 90 -1.96 24.04 1.67
N ASP A 91 -2.68 25.17 1.65
CA ASP A 91 -3.76 25.38 0.67
C ASP A 91 -3.21 25.62 -0.74
N SER A 92 -2.03 26.26 -0.84
CA SER A 92 -1.37 26.52 -2.11
C SER A 92 -0.84 25.24 -2.77
N TRP A 93 -0.24 24.34 -1.98
CA TRP A 93 0.23 23.05 -2.49
C TRP A 93 -0.92 22.12 -2.84
N ARG A 94 -2.01 22.12 -2.07
CA ARG A 94 -3.22 21.33 -2.40
C ARG A 94 -3.81 21.74 -3.74
N ALA A 95 -3.99 23.04 -3.99
CA ALA A 95 -4.53 23.52 -5.26
C ALA A 95 -3.62 23.20 -6.46
N VAL A 96 -2.30 23.34 -6.29
CA VAL A 96 -1.32 22.94 -7.32
C VAL A 96 -1.34 21.43 -7.55
N PHE A 97 -1.49 20.65 -6.48
CA PHE A 97 -1.55 19.19 -6.53
C PHE A 97 -2.81 18.71 -7.25
N GLU A 98 -3.98 19.23 -6.91
CA GLU A 98 -5.26 18.92 -7.55
C GLU A 98 -5.24 19.24 -9.06
N ARG A 99 -4.61 20.36 -9.44
CA ARG A 99 -4.40 20.71 -10.85
C ARG A 99 -3.48 19.74 -11.58
N SER A 100 -2.49 19.19 -10.88
CA SER A 100 -1.49 18.27 -11.43
C SER A 100 -1.97 16.81 -11.42
N LEU A 101 -3.01 16.50 -10.65
CA LEU A 101 -3.51 15.15 -10.41
C LEU A 101 -3.91 14.43 -11.70
N GLY A 102 -4.50 15.16 -12.66
CA GLY A 102 -4.80 14.62 -14.00
C GLY A 102 -3.56 14.17 -14.77
N TRP A 103 -2.46 14.94 -14.72
CA TRP A 103 -1.19 14.58 -15.36
C TRP A 103 -0.52 13.40 -14.66
N ILE A 104 -0.59 13.34 -13.32
CA ILE A 104 -0.06 12.24 -12.52
C ILE A 104 -0.77 10.94 -12.90
N VAL A 105 -2.10 10.93 -12.86
CA VAL A 105 -2.91 9.75 -13.20
C VAL A 105 -2.75 9.37 -14.67
N GLY A 106 -2.68 10.35 -15.57
CA GLY A 106 -2.44 10.11 -17.00
C GLY A 106 -1.09 9.44 -17.26
N THR A 107 -0.02 9.99 -16.70
CA THR A 107 1.35 9.45 -16.85
C THR A 107 1.46 8.06 -16.22
N TRP A 108 0.93 7.91 -15.00
CA TRP A 108 0.84 6.61 -14.32
C TRP A 108 0.09 5.58 -15.17
N GLY A 109 -1.06 5.95 -15.73
CA GLY A 109 -1.88 5.08 -16.57
C GLY A 109 -1.16 4.63 -17.84
N VAL A 110 -0.44 5.54 -18.51
CA VAL A 110 0.38 5.21 -19.68
C VAL A 110 1.48 4.22 -19.30
N CYS A 111 2.23 4.47 -18.21
CA CYS A 111 3.26 3.56 -17.73
C CYS A 111 2.68 2.18 -17.38
N ALA A 112 1.56 2.14 -16.64
CA ALA A 112 0.89 0.90 -16.27
C ALA A 112 0.43 0.11 -17.51
N VAL A 113 -0.13 0.77 -18.52
CA VAL A 113 -0.54 0.15 -19.79
C VAL A 113 0.67 -0.41 -20.54
N VAL A 114 1.76 0.33 -20.64
CA VAL A 114 2.99 -0.16 -21.31
C VAL A 114 3.54 -1.40 -20.61
N LEU A 115 3.60 -1.40 -19.27
CA LEU A 115 4.04 -2.56 -18.49
C LEU A 115 3.09 -3.75 -18.62
N ALA A 116 1.77 -3.50 -18.64
CA ALA A 116 0.76 -4.53 -18.86
C ALA A 116 0.86 -5.14 -20.27
N LEU A 117 1.05 -4.32 -21.31
CA LEU A 117 1.23 -4.79 -22.68
C LEU A 117 2.51 -5.61 -22.82
N ARG A 118 3.62 -5.17 -22.22
CA ARG A 118 4.87 -5.95 -22.16
C ARG A 118 4.64 -7.30 -21.49
N MET A 119 3.92 -7.32 -20.37
CA MET A 119 3.57 -8.56 -19.67
C MET A 119 2.73 -9.47 -20.56
N ILE A 120 1.65 -8.97 -21.16
CA ILE A 120 0.77 -9.74 -22.05
C ILE A 120 1.55 -10.29 -23.24
N ALA A 121 2.40 -9.48 -23.88
CA ALA A 121 3.26 -9.92 -24.96
C ALA A 121 4.19 -11.07 -24.53
N GLY A 122 4.78 -11.00 -23.34
CA GLY A 122 5.58 -12.08 -22.76
C GLY A 122 4.78 -13.37 -22.53
N LEU A 123 3.55 -13.27 -22.00
CA LEU A 123 2.69 -14.44 -21.84
C LEU A 123 2.29 -15.03 -23.20
N LEU A 124 1.94 -14.20 -24.19
CA LEU A 124 1.60 -14.66 -25.53
C LEU A 124 2.79 -15.35 -26.21
N TRP A 125 4.00 -14.82 -26.03
CA TRP A 125 5.22 -15.45 -26.52
C TRP A 125 5.43 -16.83 -25.88
N LEU A 126 5.30 -16.94 -24.55
CA LEU A 126 5.39 -18.23 -23.84
C LEU A 126 4.34 -19.23 -24.35
N HIS A 127 3.08 -18.80 -24.51
CA HIS A 127 2.01 -19.65 -25.03
C HIS A 127 2.27 -20.12 -26.46
N ARG A 128 2.82 -19.25 -27.32
CA ARG A 128 3.20 -19.61 -28.69
C ARG A 128 4.37 -20.58 -28.71
N ALA A 129 5.43 -20.32 -27.94
CA ALA A 129 6.57 -21.22 -27.82
C ALA A 129 6.14 -22.62 -27.35
N ALA A 130 5.27 -22.71 -26.35
CA ALA A 130 4.77 -24.01 -25.88
C ALA A 130 3.90 -24.77 -26.89
N ALA A 131 3.27 -24.05 -27.82
CA ALA A 131 2.42 -24.64 -28.86
C ALA A 131 3.21 -25.11 -30.08
N LEU A 132 4.26 -24.37 -30.47
CA LEU A 132 4.99 -24.58 -31.72
C LEU A 132 6.25 -25.44 -31.55
N GLU A 133 6.92 -25.34 -30.40
CA GLU A 133 8.21 -26.02 -30.21
C GLU A 133 8.01 -27.53 -29.98
N PRO A 134 8.91 -28.36 -30.53
CA PRO A 134 8.85 -29.80 -30.34
C PRO A 134 9.13 -30.19 -28.89
N GLY A 135 8.49 -31.28 -28.45
CA GLY A 135 8.88 -31.98 -27.23
C GLY A 135 9.85 -33.12 -27.55
N ASP A 136 10.71 -33.47 -26.60
CA ASP A 136 11.48 -34.71 -26.67
C ASP A 136 10.71 -35.81 -25.90
N PRO A 137 10.27 -36.90 -26.57
CA PRO A 137 9.51 -37.97 -25.92
C PRO A 137 10.26 -38.67 -24.78
N ALA A 138 11.57 -38.86 -24.91
CA ALA A 138 12.37 -39.53 -23.90
C ALA A 138 12.48 -38.68 -22.63
N TRP A 139 12.70 -37.37 -22.80
CA TRP A 139 12.72 -36.44 -21.68
C TRP A 139 11.32 -36.21 -21.08
N GLN A 140 10.26 -36.23 -21.88
CA GLN A 140 8.89 -36.16 -21.39
C GLN A 140 8.58 -37.34 -20.43
N VAL A 141 8.95 -38.57 -20.79
CA VAL A 141 8.76 -39.75 -19.92
C VAL A 141 9.54 -39.61 -18.60
N ARG A 142 10.76 -39.08 -18.63
CA ARG A 142 11.54 -38.81 -17.41
C ARG A 142 10.87 -37.76 -16.54
N LEU A 143 10.43 -36.66 -17.15
CA LEU A 143 9.71 -35.59 -16.44
C LEU A 143 8.42 -36.10 -15.80
N ASP A 144 7.65 -36.94 -16.50
CA ASP A 144 6.40 -37.51 -15.98
C ASP A 144 6.66 -38.37 -14.72
N ARG A 145 7.71 -39.20 -14.73
CA ARG A 145 8.11 -39.98 -13.55
C ARG A 145 8.51 -39.08 -12.38
N MET A 146 9.26 -38.02 -12.65
CA MET A 146 9.68 -37.06 -11.63
C MET A 146 8.49 -36.26 -11.07
N ALA A 147 7.54 -35.87 -11.93
CA ALA A 147 6.32 -35.17 -11.53
C ALA A 147 5.43 -36.06 -10.66
N GLN A 148 5.29 -37.34 -11.01
CA GLN A 148 4.60 -38.33 -10.17
C GLN A 148 5.29 -38.50 -8.81
N ALA A 149 6.62 -38.64 -8.78
CA ALA A 149 7.39 -38.71 -7.53
C ALA A 149 7.28 -37.43 -6.68
N ALA A 150 7.08 -36.27 -7.32
CA ALA A 150 6.81 -34.98 -6.65
C ALA A 150 5.36 -34.84 -6.16
N GLY A 151 4.48 -35.82 -6.41
CA GLY A 151 3.06 -35.77 -6.07
C GLY A 151 2.29 -34.74 -6.90
N ILE A 152 2.68 -34.51 -8.15
CA ILE A 152 1.98 -33.62 -9.09
C ILE A 152 1.03 -34.48 -9.93
N ALA A 153 -0.28 -34.33 -9.68
CA ALA A 153 -1.32 -35.09 -10.41
C ALA A 153 -1.61 -34.56 -11.82
N ARG A 154 -1.16 -33.34 -12.14
CA ARG A 154 -1.40 -32.69 -13.44
C ARG A 154 -0.33 -33.11 -14.44
N LEU A 155 -0.71 -33.24 -15.71
CA LEU A 155 0.23 -33.47 -16.81
C LEU A 155 1.11 -32.24 -17.03
N VAL A 156 2.41 -32.39 -16.84
CA VAL A 156 3.42 -31.35 -17.07
C VAL A 156 4.04 -31.57 -18.45
N ARG A 157 4.01 -30.57 -19.32
CA ARG A 157 4.61 -30.69 -20.67
C ARG A 157 6.02 -30.14 -20.68
N LEU A 158 6.94 -30.87 -21.31
CA LEU A 158 8.29 -30.39 -21.60
C LEU A 158 8.38 -29.88 -23.03
N ARG A 159 9.01 -28.73 -23.23
CA ARG A 159 9.29 -28.15 -24.55
C ARG A 159 10.72 -27.66 -24.60
N ILE A 160 11.39 -27.88 -25.74
CA ILE A 160 12.77 -27.45 -25.94
C ILE A 160 12.75 -26.21 -26.81
N VAL A 161 13.37 -25.13 -26.35
CA VAL A 161 13.40 -23.83 -27.05
C VAL A 161 14.85 -23.45 -27.33
N ALA A 162 15.16 -23.02 -28.55
CA ALA A 162 16.52 -22.63 -28.90
C ALA A 162 16.94 -21.29 -28.26
N ASP A 163 16.05 -20.30 -28.30
CA ASP A 163 16.33 -18.92 -27.87
C ASP A 163 15.81 -18.65 -26.45
N LEU A 164 16.39 -19.34 -25.46
CA LEU A 164 16.02 -19.19 -24.06
C LEU A 164 17.26 -19.23 -23.16
N ALA A 165 17.38 -18.29 -22.22
CA ALA A 165 18.56 -18.18 -21.35
C ALA A 165 18.51 -19.10 -20.12
N SER A 166 17.32 -19.39 -19.61
CA SER A 166 17.11 -20.24 -18.43
C SER A 166 15.85 -21.08 -18.60
N PRO A 167 15.71 -22.21 -17.91
CA PRO A 167 14.41 -22.88 -17.85
C PRO A 167 13.34 -21.92 -17.36
N VAL A 168 12.13 -22.05 -17.90
CA VAL A 168 10.97 -21.25 -17.50
C VAL A 168 9.77 -22.16 -17.32
N THR A 169 9.13 -22.05 -16.16
CA THR A 169 7.88 -22.74 -15.86
C THR A 169 6.70 -21.78 -15.89
N PHE A 170 5.62 -22.16 -16.57
CA PHE A 170 4.40 -21.37 -16.62
C PHE A 170 3.14 -22.23 -16.83
N GLY A 171 1.97 -21.63 -16.55
CA GLY A 171 0.66 -22.25 -16.79
C GLY A 171 0.06 -22.95 -15.57
N TRP A 172 -1.18 -22.59 -15.25
CA TRP A 172 -1.88 -23.07 -14.06
C TRP A 172 -2.59 -24.41 -14.20
N TRP A 173 -3.44 -24.52 -15.22
CA TRP A 173 -4.20 -25.73 -15.51
C TRP A 173 -3.38 -26.78 -16.24
N ARG A 174 -2.47 -26.33 -17.11
CA ARG A 174 -1.58 -27.17 -17.93
C ARG A 174 -0.16 -26.64 -17.82
N PRO A 175 0.58 -26.99 -16.75
CA PRO A 175 1.92 -26.48 -16.54
C PRO A 175 2.86 -26.94 -17.67
N VAL A 176 3.69 -26.04 -18.14
CA VAL A 176 4.71 -26.28 -19.17
C VAL A 176 6.07 -25.86 -18.61
N VAL A 177 7.06 -26.72 -18.80
CA VAL A 177 8.48 -26.42 -18.57
C VAL A 177 9.11 -26.18 -19.93
N LEU A 178 9.58 -24.96 -20.18
CA LEU A 178 10.44 -24.64 -21.32
C LEU A 178 11.89 -24.82 -20.89
N VAL A 179 12.66 -25.60 -21.66
CA VAL A 179 14.08 -25.82 -21.39
C VAL A 179 14.89 -25.34 -22.60
N PRO A 180 15.96 -24.55 -22.38
CA PRO A 180 16.89 -24.19 -23.44
C PRO A 180 17.50 -25.42 -24.10
N ALA A 181 17.58 -25.43 -25.44
CA ALA A 181 18.27 -26.49 -26.19
C ALA A 181 19.73 -26.65 -25.75
N SER A 182 20.38 -25.55 -25.38
CA SER A 182 21.76 -25.52 -24.86
C SER A 182 21.93 -26.33 -23.57
N LEU A 183 20.92 -26.42 -22.70
CA LEU A 183 20.99 -27.24 -21.50
C LEU A 183 20.82 -28.72 -21.83
N VAL A 184 19.94 -29.04 -22.78
CA VAL A 184 19.72 -30.44 -23.20
C VAL A 184 20.98 -31.00 -23.87
N SER A 185 21.69 -30.20 -24.67
CA SER A 185 22.92 -30.62 -25.34
C SER A 185 24.19 -30.47 -24.49
N GLY A 186 24.24 -29.46 -23.61
CA GLY A 186 25.45 -29.05 -22.90
C GLY A 186 25.57 -29.54 -21.45
N MET A 187 24.50 -30.07 -20.86
CA MET A 187 24.49 -30.51 -19.46
C MET A 187 24.39 -32.04 -19.35
N PRO A 188 25.17 -32.68 -18.45
CA PRO A 188 24.99 -34.09 -18.13
C PRO A 188 23.56 -34.38 -17.69
N SER A 189 22.99 -35.50 -18.16
CA SER A 189 21.57 -35.80 -17.96
C SER A 189 21.13 -35.87 -16.49
N HIS A 190 22.02 -36.31 -15.59
CA HIS A 190 21.75 -36.34 -14.16
C HIS A 190 21.68 -34.93 -13.55
N LEU A 191 22.44 -33.95 -14.05
CA LEU A 191 22.34 -32.57 -13.58
C LEU A 191 21.08 -31.89 -14.15
N LEU A 192 20.71 -32.19 -15.39
CA LEU A 192 19.47 -31.69 -15.98
C LEU A 192 18.24 -32.22 -15.22
N GLU A 193 18.23 -33.48 -14.79
CA GLU A 193 17.20 -33.99 -13.88
C GLU A 193 17.14 -33.21 -12.56
N ALA A 194 18.28 -32.84 -11.98
CA ALA A 194 18.27 -32.06 -10.75
C ALA A 194 17.65 -30.67 -10.95
N LEU A 195 17.92 -30.04 -12.11
CA LEU A 195 17.31 -28.78 -12.52
C LEU A 195 15.81 -28.92 -12.78
N LEU A 196 15.38 -29.99 -13.46
CA LEU A 196 13.97 -30.27 -13.68
C LEU A 196 13.22 -30.53 -12.37
N ALA A 197 13.85 -31.15 -11.37
CA ALA A 197 13.26 -31.31 -10.04
C ALA A 197 13.02 -29.94 -9.35
N HIS A 198 13.93 -28.98 -9.55
CA HIS A 198 13.76 -27.59 -9.11
C HIS A 198 12.58 -26.92 -9.82
N GLU A 199 12.46 -27.05 -11.14
CA GLU A 199 11.31 -26.52 -11.90
C GLU A 199 9.97 -27.17 -11.49
N LEU A 200 9.97 -28.47 -11.21
CA LEU A 200 8.78 -29.16 -10.69
C LEU A 200 8.39 -28.67 -9.30
N ALA A 201 9.35 -28.24 -8.47
CA ALA A 201 9.05 -27.63 -7.18
C ALA A 201 8.25 -26.32 -7.32
N HIS A 202 8.58 -25.48 -8.32
CA HIS A 202 7.81 -24.29 -8.65
C HIS A 202 6.37 -24.62 -9.10
N ILE A 203 6.22 -25.65 -9.93
CA ILE A 203 4.89 -26.13 -10.38
C ILE A 203 4.06 -26.63 -9.20
N ARG A 204 4.65 -27.47 -8.33
CA ARG A 204 3.99 -28.00 -7.12
C ARG A 204 3.51 -26.87 -6.21
N ARG A 205 4.31 -25.81 -6.06
CA ARG A 205 3.99 -24.64 -5.22
C ARG A 205 3.15 -23.57 -5.90
N HIS A 206 2.81 -23.75 -7.17
CA HIS A 206 2.04 -22.78 -7.95
C HIS A 206 2.70 -21.39 -7.98
N ASP A 207 4.04 -21.35 -8.03
CA ASP A 207 4.81 -20.10 -7.95
C ASP A 207 4.52 -19.13 -9.12
N TYR A 208 3.95 -19.63 -10.22
CA TYR A 208 3.48 -18.78 -11.32
C TYR A 208 2.40 -17.78 -10.87
N LEU A 209 1.54 -18.11 -9.88
CA LEU A 209 0.50 -17.19 -9.36
C LEU A 209 1.15 -16.02 -8.65
N VAL A 210 2.13 -16.32 -7.81
CA VAL A 210 2.86 -15.30 -7.07
C VAL A 210 3.65 -14.44 -8.05
N ASN A 211 4.27 -15.04 -9.07
CA ASN A 211 4.96 -14.29 -10.13
C ASN A 211 4.01 -13.36 -10.90
N LEU A 212 2.79 -13.83 -11.25
CA LEU A 212 1.79 -13.00 -11.90
C LEU A 212 1.35 -11.84 -10.99
N LEU A 213 1.10 -12.12 -9.71
CA LEU A 213 0.78 -11.11 -8.71
C LEU A 213 1.90 -10.08 -8.58
N GLN A 214 3.17 -10.52 -8.50
CA GLN A 214 4.32 -9.63 -8.47
C GLN A 214 4.37 -8.71 -9.68
N ASN A 215 4.17 -9.24 -10.89
CA ASN A 215 4.17 -8.43 -12.11
C ASN A 215 3.03 -7.41 -12.11
N VAL A 216 1.83 -7.77 -11.64
CA VAL A 216 0.69 -6.85 -11.53
C VAL A 216 0.98 -5.75 -10.51
N VAL A 217 1.47 -6.10 -9.33
CA VAL A 217 1.77 -5.14 -8.27
C VAL A 217 2.94 -4.23 -8.66
N GLU A 218 4.00 -4.77 -9.27
CA GLU A 218 5.11 -3.97 -9.81
C GLU A 218 4.66 -3.05 -10.94
N ALA A 219 3.72 -3.47 -11.80
CA ALA A 219 3.20 -2.62 -12.87
C ALA A 219 2.32 -1.47 -12.36
N LEU A 220 1.52 -1.71 -11.32
CA LEU A 220 0.63 -0.69 -10.74
C LEU A 220 1.37 0.25 -9.77
N LEU A 221 2.33 -0.27 -9.02
CA LEU A 221 3.02 0.43 -7.92
C LEU A 221 4.51 0.59 -8.20
N PHE A 222 4.89 0.71 -9.49
CA PHE A 222 6.27 0.79 -9.96
C PHE A 222 7.10 1.91 -9.34
N TYR A 223 6.44 2.98 -8.87
CA TYR A 223 7.10 4.14 -8.27
C TYR A 223 7.53 3.91 -6.81
N HIS A 224 7.08 2.83 -6.17
CA HIS A 224 7.24 2.65 -4.73
C HIS A 224 8.42 1.71 -4.37
N PRO A 225 9.46 2.18 -3.65
CA PRO A 225 10.67 1.38 -3.37
C PRO A 225 10.41 0.14 -2.51
N ALA A 226 9.46 0.21 -1.56
CA ALA A 226 9.11 -0.96 -0.75
C ALA A 226 8.56 -2.12 -1.58
N ILE A 227 7.89 -1.86 -2.71
CA ILE A 227 7.36 -2.89 -3.59
C ILE A 227 8.50 -3.65 -4.26
N TRP A 228 9.48 -2.93 -4.80
CA TRP A 228 10.69 -3.53 -5.38
C TRP A 228 11.46 -4.36 -4.36
N TRP A 229 11.58 -3.86 -3.12
CA TRP A 229 12.23 -4.58 -2.04
C TRP A 229 11.46 -5.86 -1.65
N ILE A 230 10.14 -5.78 -1.40
CA ILE A 230 9.30 -6.95 -1.06
C ILE A 230 9.37 -7.98 -2.20
N SER A 231 9.17 -7.56 -3.44
CA SER A 231 9.25 -8.46 -4.61
C SER A 231 10.63 -9.09 -4.78
N GLY A 232 11.71 -8.35 -4.54
CA GLY A 232 13.06 -8.88 -4.51
C GLY A 232 13.24 -9.96 -3.44
N ARG A 233 12.69 -9.74 -2.24
CA ARG A 233 12.71 -10.74 -1.15
C ARG A 233 11.88 -11.98 -1.49
N ILE A 234 10.70 -11.82 -2.10
CA ILE A 234 9.89 -12.95 -2.58
C ILE A 234 10.70 -13.79 -3.57
N ARG A 235 11.37 -13.15 -4.55
CA ARG A 235 12.21 -13.85 -5.53
C ARG A 235 13.30 -14.67 -4.85
N VAL A 236 14.07 -14.09 -3.93
CA VAL A 236 15.13 -14.82 -3.21
C VAL A 236 14.57 -16.00 -2.39
N GLU A 237 13.54 -15.77 -1.58
CA GLU A 237 12.99 -16.84 -0.74
C GLU A 237 12.32 -17.95 -1.57
N ARG A 238 11.72 -17.61 -2.72
CA ARG A 238 11.14 -18.58 -3.66
C ARG A 238 12.18 -19.58 -4.15
N GLU A 239 13.35 -19.10 -4.59
CA GLU A 239 14.44 -19.95 -5.05
C GLU A 239 14.94 -20.86 -3.93
N LEU A 240 15.12 -20.33 -2.71
CA LEU A 240 15.57 -21.13 -1.55
C LEU A 240 14.58 -22.23 -1.15
N VAL A 241 13.28 -21.96 -1.23
CA VAL A 241 12.25 -22.96 -0.97
C VAL A 241 12.23 -24.02 -2.07
N ALA A 242 12.31 -23.63 -3.33
CA ALA A 242 12.38 -24.55 -4.46
C ALA A 242 13.62 -25.46 -4.38
N ASP A 243 14.78 -24.89 -4.07
CA ASP A 243 16.03 -25.62 -3.85
C ASP A 243 15.91 -26.65 -2.73
N THR A 244 15.29 -26.26 -1.61
CA THR A 244 15.07 -27.17 -0.47
C THR A 244 14.17 -28.34 -0.85
N ILE A 245 13.12 -28.10 -1.62
CA ILE A 245 12.19 -29.15 -2.07
C ILE A 245 12.86 -30.08 -3.06
N ALA A 246 13.56 -29.54 -4.06
CA ALA A 246 14.28 -30.32 -5.05
C ALA A 246 15.38 -31.18 -4.41
N ALA A 247 16.18 -30.61 -3.49
CA ALA A 247 17.21 -31.33 -2.77
C ALA A 247 16.64 -32.49 -1.94
N ARG A 248 15.49 -32.29 -1.28
CA ARG A 248 14.78 -33.36 -0.54
C ARG A 248 14.26 -34.45 -1.47
N GLN A 249 13.71 -34.07 -2.62
CA GLN A 249 13.18 -35.02 -3.60
C GLN A 249 14.29 -35.88 -4.23
N LEU A 250 15.43 -35.26 -4.53
CA LEU A 250 16.59 -35.93 -5.12
C LEU A 250 17.36 -36.78 -4.10
N GLY A 251 17.27 -36.47 -2.80
CA GLY A 251 18.08 -37.08 -1.75
C GLY A 251 19.57 -36.63 -1.76
N GLU A 252 19.97 -35.80 -2.72
CA GLU A 252 21.36 -35.41 -2.97
C GLU A 252 21.49 -33.88 -3.18
N PRO A 253 21.63 -33.07 -2.11
CA PRO A 253 21.74 -31.61 -2.21
C PRO A 253 22.95 -31.15 -3.05
N ARG A 254 24.05 -31.92 -3.02
CA ARG A 254 25.27 -31.63 -3.79
C ARG A 254 25.03 -31.71 -5.30
N ARG A 255 24.21 -32.66 -5.75
CA ARG A 255 23.87 -32.81 -7.17
C ARG A 255 23.11 -31.59 -7.69
N LEU A 256 22.18 -31.05 -6.89
CA LEU A 256 21.50 -29.80 -7.22
C LEU A 256 22.47 -28.61 -7.25
N ALA A 257 23.36 -28.47 -6.26
CA ALA A 257 24.35 -27.39 -6.25
C ALA A 257 25.26 -27.43 -7.50
N LEU A 258 25.69 -28.62 -7.92
CA LEU A 258 26.45 -28.80 -9.17
C LEU A 258 25.61 -28.42 -10.40
N ALA A 259 24.35 -28.82 -10.47
CA ALA A 259 23.46 -28.45 -11.58
C ALA A 259 23.26 -26.94 -11.69
N LEU A 260 23.09 -26.25 -10.56
CA LEU A 260 22.97 -24.78 -10.54
C LEU A 260 24.27 -24.08 -10.96
N SER A 261 25.43 -24.59 -10.54
CA SER A 261 26.73 -24.07 -10.97
C SER A 261 26.98 -24.27 -12.46
N GLU A 262 26.56 -25.42 -13.01
CA GLU A 262 26.64 -25.72 -14.44
C GLU A 262 25.69 -24.85 -15.27
N LEU A 263 24.47 -24.62 -14.78
CA LEU A 263 23.53 -23.68 -15.38
C LEU A 263 24.13 -22.28 -15.48
N GLU A 264 24.70 -21.77 -14.39
CA GLU A 264 25.29 -20.43 -14.38
C GLU A 264 26.47 -20.35 -15.36
N ARG A 265 27.33 -21.38 -15.41
CA ARG A 265 28.44 -21.46 -16.37
C ARG A 265 27.96 -21.38 -17.83
N LEU A 266 26.90 -22.11 -18.17
CA LEU A 266 26.31 -22.10 -19.51
C LEU A 266 25.58 -20.78 -19.84
N GLN A 267 25.11 -20.03 -18.84
CA GLN A 267 24.53 -18.70 -19.01
C GLN A 267 25.60 -17.63 -19.22
N PHE A 268 26.67 -17.64 -18.43
CA PHE A 268 27.77 -16.66 -18.53
C PHE A 268 28.44 -16.65 -19.91
N SER A 269 28.55 -17.81 -20.57
CA SER A 269 29.12 -17.88 -21.93
C SER A 269 28.28 -17.15 -22.98
N THR A 270 27.01 -16.81 -22.68
CA THR A 270 26.08 -16.19 -23.63
C THR A 270 25.77 -14.72 -23.34
N GLN A 271 26.03 -14.20 -22.14
CA GLN A 271 25.59 -12.84 -21.73
C GLN A 271 26.65 -12.05 -20.95
N HIS A 272 27.48 -11.28 -21.66
CA HIS A 272 28.64 -10.57 -21.08
C HIS A 272 28.35 -9.19 -20.44
N LEU A 273 27.16 -8.58 -20.60
CA LEU A 273 27.00 -7.14 -20.35
C LEU A 273 26.11 -6.71 -19.16
N ALA A 274 25.40 -7.61 -18.46
CA ALA A 274 24.40 -7.19 -17.44
C ALA A 274 24.56 -7.80 -16.02
N GLN A 275 25.66 -8.51 -15.73
CA GLN A 275 25.64 -9.55 -14.68
C GLN A 275 26.43 -9.26 -13.40
N ALA A 276 26.89 -8.04 -13.15
CA ALA A 276 27.62 -7.71 -11.92
C ALA A 276 26.78 -7.86 -10.63
N ALA A 277 25.45 -7.92 -10.72
CA ALA A 277 24.55 -7.94 -9.56
C ALA A 277 23.99 -9.33 -9.18
N ASN A 278 24.03 -10.35 -10.06
CA ASN A 278 23.32 -11.63 -9.82
C ASN A 278 24.18 -12.74 -9.19
N GLY A 279 25.51 -12.70 -9.29
CA GLY A 279 26.39 -13.76 -8.76
C GLY A 279 26.31 -13.94 -7.23
N GLY A 280 25.89 -12.91 -6.49
CA GLY A 280 25.65 -13.01 -5.05
C GLY A 280 24.49 -13.95 -4.68
N ASN A 281 23.52 -14.14 -5.58
CA ASN A 281 22.35 -14.98 -5.34
C ASN A 281 22.69 -16.47 -5.46
N LEU A 282 23.51 -16.89 -6.45
CA LEU A 282 23.89 -18.30 -6.57
C LEU A 282 24.73 -18.76 -5.36
N MET A 283 25.73 -17.98 -4.96
CA MET A 283 26.59 -18.34 -3.83
C MET A 283 25.77 -18.54 -2.56
N GLN A 284 24.77 -17.68 -2.33
CA GLN A 284 23.83 -17.83 -1.22
C GLN A 284 23.03 -19.13 -1.30
N ARG A 285 22.52 -19.50 -2.48
CA ARG A 285 21.76 -20.75 -2.70
C ARG A 285 22.62 -21.99 -2.46
N ILE A 286 23.82 -22.04 -3.06
CA ILE A 286 24.77 -23.15 -2.88
C ILE A 286 25.17 -23.28 -1.40
N LYS A 287 25.49 -22.14 -0.76
CA LYS A 287 25.82 -22.12 0.67
C LYS A 287 24.66 -22.69 1.50
N GLN A 288 23.44 -22.25 1.25
CA GLN A 288 22.26 -22.73 1.98
C GLN A 288 21.99 -24.23 1.76
N LEU A 289 22.27 -24.77 0.58
CA LEU A 289 22.15 -26.19 0.27
C LEU A 289 23.20 -27.07 0.96
N VAL A 290 24.43 -26.56 1.09
CA VAL A 290 25.57 -27.34 1.63
C VAL A 290 25.71 -27.15 3.15
N ARG A 291 25.53 -25.93 3.66
CA ARG A 291 25.60 -25.57 5.08
C ARG A 291 24.59 -24.47 5.43
N PRO A 292 23.42 -24.82 5.96
CA PRO A 292 22.47 -23.82 6.46
C PRO A 292 23.03 -23.18 7.73
N ASP A 293 23.51 -21.94 7.61
CA ASP A 293 24.00 -21.16 8.74
C ASP A 293 22.84 -20.48 9.49
N THR A 294 22.96 -20.37 10.82
CA THR A 294 22.08 -19.53 11.64
C THR A 294 22.59 -18.09 11.64
N GLN A 295 21.70 -17.13 11.49
CA GLN A 295 22.07 -15.71 11.49
C GLN A 295 21.79 -15.07 12.86
N ALA A 296 22.68 -14.18 13.30
CA ALA A 296 22.52 -13.43 14.54
C ALA A 296 21.69 -12.15 14.36
N LEU A 297 20.81 -11.89 15.34
CA LEU A 297 20.54 -10.62 16.03
C LEU A 297 21.16 -9.29 15.59
N ASN A 298 21.16 -8.82 14.34
CA ASN A 298 21.61 -7.44 14.11
C ASN A 298 20.53 -6.42 14.49
N TRP A 299 20.28 -6.25 15.78
CA TRP A 299 19.27 -5.34 16.35
C TRP A 299 19.46 -3.88 15.90
N LYS A 300 20.69 -3.49 15.55
CA LYS A 300 21.00 -2.16 14.99
C LYS A 300 20.29 -1.92 13.65
N ALA A 301 20.03 -2.97 12.86
CA ALA A 301 19.27 -2.87 11.62
C ALA A 301 17.75 -2.79 11.85
N ALA A 302 17.27 -3.17 13.04
CA ALA A 302 15.84 -3.09 13.39
C ALA A 302 15.42 -1.70 13.89
N LEU A 303 16.34 -0.94 14.51
CA LEU A 303 16.10 0.43 14.99
C LEU A 303 15.53 1.40 13.94
N PRO A 304 16.12 1.55 12.74
CA PRO A 304 15.59 2.49 11.74
C PRO A 304 14.22 2.03 11.22
N VAL A 305 13.99 0.72 11.10
CA VAL A 305 12.70 0.16 10.66
C VAL A 305 11.60 0.45 11.69
N LEU A 306 11.93 0.28 12.98
CA LEU A 306 11.00 0.58 14.07
C LEU A 306 10.70 2.08 14.15
N GLY A 307 11.71 2.92 13.99
CA GLY A 307 11.55 4.38 13.94
C GLY A 307 10.66 4.83 12.79
N LEU A 308 10.84 4.26 11.59
CA LEU A 308 10.00 4.58 10.43
C LEU A 308 8.55 4.11 10.61
N ALA A 309 8.35 2.92 11.19
CA ALA A 309 7.02 2.39 11.49
C ALA A 309 6.30 3.22 12.56
N LEU A 310 7.01 3.62 13.62
CA LEU A 310 6.46 4.49 14.67
C LEU A 310 6.12 5.89 14.15
N ALA A 311 6.94 6.45 13.25
CA ALA A 311 6.63 7.72 12.59
C ALA A 311 5.35 7.61 11.73
N ALA A 312 5.22 6.54 10.95
CA ALA A 312 4.01 6.29 10.15
C ALA A 312 2.75 6.08 11.02
N LEU A 313 2.88 5.40 12.17
CA LEU A 313 1.77 5.18 13.11
C LEU A 313 1.42 6.42 13.94
N ALA A 314 2.39 7.23 14.34
CA ALA A 314 2.15 8.47 15.09
C ALA A 314 1.35 9.51 14.27
N GLY A 315 1.45 9.47 12.93
CA GLY A 315 0.56 10.22 12.04
C GLY A 315 -0.90 9.79 12.11
N CYS A 316 -1.18 8.56 12.51
CA CYS A 316 -2.54 8.02 12.58
C CYS A 316 -3.28 8.36 13.89
N THR A 317 -2.56 8.68 14.97
CA THR A 317 -3.16 8.93 16.31
C THR A 317 -3.40 10.40 16.62
N SER A 318 -2.96 11.30 15.76
CA SER A 318 -3.29 12.72 15.85
C SER A 318 -4.71 12.94 15.32
N THR A 319 -5.73 12.53 16.08
CA THR A 319 -7.09 13.00 15.86
C THR A 319 -7.21 14.40 16.46
N ALA A 320 -6.81 15.43 15.70
CA ALA A 320 -7.34 16.75 15.99
C ALA A 320 -8.87 16.67 15.81
N PRO A 321 -9.69 17.20 16.74
CA PRO A 321 -11.13 17.21 16.56
C PRO A 321 -11.45 17.94 15.26
N VAL A 322 -12.02 17.20 14.32
CA VAL A 322 -12.45 17.69 13.03
C VAL A 322 -13.55 18.67 13.32
N ASN A 323 -13.24 19.96 13.21
CA ASN A 323 -14.28 20.97 13.29
C ASN A 323 -15.13 20.83 12.02
N PRO A 324 -16.41 20.41 12.09
CA PRO A 324 -17.25 20.23 10.91
C PRO A 324 -17.52 21.54 10.13
N PHE A 325 -16.98 22.65 10.65
CA PHE A 325 -17.13 24.02 10.16
C PHE A 325 -15.86 24.58 9.51
N ALA A 326 -14.81 23.77 9.30
CA ALA A 326 -13.64 24.17 8.51
C ALA A 326 -14.01 24.22 7.01
N ALA A 327 -14.44 25.41 6.59
CA ALA A 327 -14.57 25.97 5.24
C ALA A 327 -14.48 25.01 4.03
N MET A 328 -15.61 24.88 3.32
CA MET A 328 -15.60 24.63 1.87
C MET A 328 -15.05 25.88 1.14
N PRO A 329 -14.27 25.72 0.05
CA PRO A 329 -13.73 26.86 -0.67
C PRO A 329 -14.78 27.52 -1.57
N ASP A 330 -14.70 28.86 -1.60
CA ASP A 330 -15.25 29.84 -2.54
C ASP A 330 -16.60 29.55 -3.25
N ASN A 331 -17.65 30.14 -2.67
CA ASN A 331 -18.76 30.74 -3.41
C ASN A 331 -19.42 31.76 -2.47
N ASP A 332 -19.40 33.06 -2.80
CA ASP A 332 -20.11 34.20 -2.16
C ASP A 332 -20.93 33.85 -0.90
N THR A 333 -20.25 33.45 0.16
CA THR A 333 -20.88 33.01 1.41
C THR A 333 -20.44 33.93 2.53
N THR A 334 -21.39 34.68 3.07
CA THR A 334 -21.16 35.54 4.24
C THR A 334 -21.69 34.86 5.48
N SER A 335 -20.92 34.80 6.56
CA SER A 335 -21.37 34.24 7.84
C SER A 335 -22.31 35.22 8.56
N PRO A 336 -23.25 34.72 9.37
CA PRO A 336 -24.12 35.60 10.17
C PRO A 336 -23.32 36.45 11.17
N ILE A 337 -23.57 37.76 11.21
CA ILE A 337 -22.91 38.71 12.10
C ILE A 337 -23.88 39.19 13.19
N ALA A 338 -23.48 39.09 14.46
CA ALA A 338 -24.30 39.56 15.57
C ALA A 338 -24.51 41.08 15.52
N LYS A 339 -25.77 41.53 15.58
CA LYS A 339 -26.08 42.94 15.77
C LYS A 339 -26.05 43.23 17.27
N PHE A 340 -24.88 43.54 17.81
CA PHE A 340 -24.66 43.71 19.25
C PHE A 340 -25.58 44.77 19.90
N ASN A 341 -26.06 45.75 19.13
CA ASN A 341 -27.06 46.73 19.59
C ASN A 341 -28.47 46.15 19.86
N SER A 342 -28.77 44.97 19.31
CA SER A 342 -30.04 44.24 19.50
C SER A 342 -29.97 43.20 20.63
N CYS A 343 -28.79 43.02 21.22
CA CYS A 343 -28.55 42.03 22.25
C CYS A 343 -28.78 42.62 23.64
N ALA A 344 -29.65 41.99 24.44
CA ALA A 344 -29.69 42.25 25.87
C ALA A 344 -28.39 41.72 26.50
N ARG A 345 -27.67 42.56 27.24
CA ARG A 345 -26.46 42.14 27.95
C ARG A 345 -26.86 41.12 29.03
N PRO A 346 -26.25 39.91 29.05
CA PRO A 346 -26.47 38.94 30.11
C PRO A 346 -26.20 39.55 31.50
N VAL A 347 -27.14 39.41 32.42
CA VAL A 347 -26.97 39.85 33.82
C VAL A 347 -26.12 38.81 34.55
N TYR A 348 -25.18 39.24 35.38
CA TYR A 348 -24.34 38.34 36.15
C TYR A 348 -25.17 37.51 37.15
N PRO A 349 -25.11 36.17 37.14
CA PRO A 349 -25.79 35.33 38.12
C PRO A 349 -25.30 35.64 39.55
N ALA A 350 -26.23 35.78 40.50
CA ALA A 350 -25.91 36.20 41.87
C ALA A 350 -25.01 35.19 42.61
N ASP A 351 -25.17 33.90 42.34
CA ASP A 351 -24.35 32.80 42.84
C ASP A 351 -22.90 32.88 42.32
N ALA A 352 -22.74 33.10 41.00
CA ALA A 352 -21.43 33.24 40.39
C ALA A 352 -20.72 34.53 40.80
N LEU A 353 -21.48 35.62 41.00
CA LEU A 353 -20.97 36.91 41.46
C LEU A 353 -20.48 36.84 42.90
N ALA A 354 -21.26 36.23 43.81
CA ALA A 354 -20.88 36.06 45.21
C ALA A 354 -19.60 35.22 45.39
N ALA A 355 -19.35 34.29 44.47
CA ALA A 355 -18.18 33.42 44.48
C ALA A 355 -17.00 33.93 43.60
N ASN A 356 -17.09 35.13 43.02
CA ASN A 356 -16.09 35.70 42.09
C ASN A 356 -15.71 34.75 40.93
N ILE A 357 -16.66 33.97 40.43
CA ILE A 357 -16.44 32.98 39.38
C ILE A 357 -16.47 33.70 38.03
N GLN A 358 -15.34 33.70 37.33
CA GLN A 358 -15.19 34.25 35.97
C GLN A 358 -15.03 33.13 34.93
N GLY A 359 -15.19 33.46 33.66
CA GLY A 359 -14.96 32.50 32.58
C GLY A 359 -15.44 32.99 31.23
N THR A 360 -15.08 32.25 30.18
CA THR A 360 -15.54 32.54 28.80
C THR A 360 -16.40 31.40 28.32
N VAL A 361 -17.61 31.70 27.88
CA VAL A 361 -18.52 30.74 27.24
C VAL A 361 -18.52 30.98 25.74
N THR A 362 -18.42 29.89 24.97
CA THR A 362 -18.60 29.92 23.51
C THR A 362 -19.93 29.27 23.16
N LEU A 363 -20.80 30.02 22.50
CA LEU A 363 -22.12 29.58 22.07
C LEU A 363 -22.15 29.35 20.56
N GLY A 364 -22.74 28.23 20.14
CA GLY A 364 -23.16 28.02 18.75
C GLY A 364 -24.60 28.50 18.58
N MET A 365 -24.85 29.30 17.54
CA MET A 365 -26.13 29.96 17.28
C MET A 365 -26.59 29.63 15.86
N LEU A 366 -27.76 28.99 15.70
CA LEU A 366 -28.37 28.74 14.40
C LEU A 366 -29.22 29.94 14.00
N VAL A 367 -28.74 30.73 13.05
CA VAL A 367 -29.41 31.94 12.58
C VAL A 367 -30.20 31.62 11.33
N LYS A 368 -31.49 31.92 11.35
CA LYS A 368 -32.40 31.78 10.19
C LYS A 368 -32.14 32.87 9.15
N ALA A 369 -32.72 32.68 7.96
CA ALA A 369 -32.68 33.68 6.88
C ALA A 369 -33.31 35.04 7.27
N ASP A 370 -34.16 35.10 8.29
CA ASP A 370 -34.74 36.33 8.84
C ASP A 370 -33.85 37.02 9.89
N GLY A 371 -32.67 36.46 10.19
CA GLY A 371 -31.73 36.99 11.18
C GLY A 371 -32.06 36.61 12.64
N LYS A 372 -33.09 35.80 12.90
CA LYS A 372 -33.41 35.33 14.26
C LYS A 372 -32.70 34.03 14.58
N VAL A 373 -32.40 33.83 15.86
CA VAL A 373 -31.81 32.59 16.36
C VAL A 373 -32.90 31.53 16.50
N ARG A 374 -32.72 30.39 15.85
CA ARG A 374 -33.57 29.20 16.00
C ARG A 374 -33.14 28.35 17.18
N GLU A 375 -31.83 28.19 17.35
CA GLU A 375 -31.23 27.27 18.30
C GLU A 375 -29.93 27.86 18.84
N ALA A 376 -29.70 27.70 20.14
CA ALA A 376 -28.51 28.18 20.84
C ALA A 376 -27.98 27.08 21.76
N VAL A 377 -26.74 26.65 21.53
CA VAL A 377 -26.08 25.55 22.25
C VAL A 377 -24.73 25.98 22.82
N VAL A 378 -24.38 25.51 24.01
CA VAL A 378 -23.06 25.75 24.61
C VAL A 378 -22.04 24.84 23.92
N ARG A 379 -21.04 25.42 23.26
CA ARG A 379 -19.95 24.70 22.60
C ARG A 379 -18.75 24.52 23.52
N GLN A 380 -18.44 25.56 24.29
CA GLN A 380 -17.40 25.54 25.30
C GLN A 380 -17.93 26.20 26.58
N THR A 381 -17.92 25.43 27.66
CA THR A 381 -18.33 25.89 29.00
C THR A 381 -17.34 26.91 29.55
N SER A 382 -17.85 27.86 30.32
CA SER A 382 -17.03 28.76 31.15
C SER A 382 -16.49 28.08 32.41
N GLY A 383 -16.79 26.79 32.62
CA GLY A 383 -16.49 26.06 33.85
C GLY A 383 -17.58 26.20 34.93
N ASN A 384 -18.67 26.92 34.65
CA ASN A 384 -19.79 27.12 35.57
C ASN A 384 -21.12 27.15 34.81
N GLY A 385 -22.06 26.29 35.22
CA GLY A 385 -23.33 26.11 34.52
C GLY A 385 -24.28 27.31 34.58
N SER A 386 -24.23 28.14 35.63
CA SER A 386 -25.10 29.33 35.72
C SER A 386 -24.63 30.45 34.80
N LEU A 387 -23.30 30.62 34.64
CA LEU A 387 -22.71 31.53 33.65
C LEU A 387 -23.04 31.10 32.20
N ASP A 388 -22.94 29.80 31.92
CA ASP A 388 -23.21 29.23 30.60
C ASP A 388 -24.67 29.40 30.20
N GLU A 389 -25.60 29.00 31.08
CA GLU A 389 -27.03 29.06 30.80
C GLU A 389 -27.52 30.51 30.69
N THR A 390 -26.99 31.41 31.52
CA THR A 390 -27.36 32.84 31.48
C THR A 390 -26.89 33.51 30.20
N ALA A 391 -25.67 33.23 29.75
CA ALA A 391 -25.19 33.71 28.47
C ALA A 391 -26.01 33.14 27.30
N ARG A 392 -26.29 31.83 27.32
CA ARG A 392 -27.09 31.15 26.30
C ARG A 392 -28.50 31.74 26.20
N ALA A 393 -29.19 31.89 27.33
CA ALA A 393 -30.56 32.39 27.38
C ALA A 393 -30.70 33.86 26.96
N ALA A 394 -29.70 34.69 27.28
CA ALA A 394 -29.67 36.09 26.89
C ALA A 394 -29.33 36.26 25.40
N LEU A 395 -28.27 35.59 24.92
CA LEU A 395 -27.81 35.73 23.54
C LEU A 395 -28.72 35.01 22.54
N ALA A 396 -29.50 34.00 22.95
CA ALA A 396 -30.57 33.40 22.15
C ALA A 396 -31.63 34.39 21.64
N LYS A 397 -31.74 35.57 22.26
CA LYS A 397 -32.69 36.63 21.88
C LYS A 397 -32.09 37.68 20.93
N CYS A 398 -30.80 37.60 20.64
CA CYS A 398 -30.11 38.51 19.73
C CYS A 398 -30.63 38.38 18.30
N SER A 399 -30.60 39.51 17.57
CA SER A 399 -30.76 39.50 16.11
C SER A 399 -29.39 39.52 15.44
N PHE A 400 -29.30 38.82 14.31
CA PHE A 400 -28.11 38.71 13.49
C PHE A 400 -28.40 39.27 12.11
N GLN A 401 -27.37 39.79 11.44
CA GLN A 401 -27.43 39.88 9.99
C GLN A 401 -27.32 38.45 9.45
N PRO A 402 -28.30 37.96 8.67
CA PRO A 402 -28.29 36.59 8.19
C PRO A 402 -27.11 36.39 7.25
N GLY A 403 -26.53 35.19 7.31
CA GLY A 403 -25.52 34.79 6.36
C GLY A 403 -26.15 34.51 4.99
N THR A 404 -25.42 34.83 3.93
CA THR A 404 -25.87 34.61 2.56
C THR A 404 -25.05 33.51 1.91
N VAL A 405 -25.64 32.75 0.99
CA VAL A 405 -24.96 31.81 0.11
C VAL A 405 -25.40 32.15 -1.31
N ASN A 406 -24.47 32.56 -2.17
CA ASN A 406 -24.76 33.08 -3.51
C ASN A 406 -25.78 34.25 -3.47
N GLY A 407 -25.62 35.16 -2.50
CA GLY A 407 -26.47 36.34 -2.32
C GLY A 407 -27.86 36.08 -1.71
N ALA A 408 -28.26 34.81 -1.51
CA ALA A 408 -29.52 34.45 -0.86
C ALA A 408 -29.31 34.14 0.64
N ALA A 409 -30.11 34.75 1.51
CA ALA A 409 -30.07 34.48 2.95
C ALA A 409 -30.43 33.02 3.24
N LYS A 410 -29.55 32.30 3.96
CA LYS A 410 -29.77 30.90 4.34
C LYS A 410 -29.57 30.72 5.84
N GLU A 411 -30.23 29.69 6.37
CA GLU A 411 -30.03 29.28 7.76
C GLU A 411 -28.60 28.75 7.94
N GLN A 412 -27.84 29.35 8.86
CA GLN A 412 -26.43 29.06 9.08
C GLN A 412 -26.06 29.14 10.55
N TRP A 413 -25.10 28.30 10.96
CA TRP A 413 -24.51 28.36 12.29
C TRP A 413 -23.45 29.47 12.37
N THR A 414 -23.38 30.14 13.51
CA THR A 414 -22.32 31.10 13.84
C THR A 414 -21.90 30.93 15.30
N GLU A 415 -20.69 31.37 15.64
CA GLU A 415 -20.15 31.29 17.00
C GLU A 415 -20.09 32.67 17.67
N VAL A 416 -20.52 32.74 18.92
CA VAL A 416 -20.45 33.94 19.75
C VAL A 416 -19.74 33.62 21.05
N LYS A 417 -18.69 34.39 21.35
CA LYS A 417 -17.94 34.30 22.61
C LYS A 417 -18.40 35.39 23.56
N TYR A 418 -18.73 35.01 24.79
CA TYR A 418 -19.07 35.95 25.86
C TYR A 418 -18.12 35.76 27.03
N VAL A 419 -17.50 36.86 27.47
CA VAL A 419 -16.50 36.88 28.53
C VAL A 419 -17.14 37.45 29.79
N TRP A 420 -17.12 36.67 30.88
CA TRP A 420 -17.53 37.09 32.21
C TRP A 420 -16.32 37.59 33.00
N THR A 421 -16.34 38.86 33.38
CA THR A 421 -15.33 39.50 34.24
C THR A 421 -16.04 40.25 35.36
N THR A 422 -15.56 40.10 36.60
CA THR A 422 -15.95 40.97 37.71
C THR A 422 -15.06 42.22 37.65
N SER A 423 -15.68 43.39 37.48
CA SER A 423 -14.99 44.70 37.46
C SER A 423 -14.53 45.15 38.82
#